data_AF-A0A269PBV8-F1
#
_entry.id   AF-A0A269PBV8-F1
#
_cell.length_a   1.000
_cell.length_b   1.000
_cell.length_c   1.000
_cell.angle_alpha   90.00
_cell.angle_beta   90.00
_cell.angle_gamma   90.00
#
_symmetry.space_group_name_H-M   'P 1'
#
loop_
_entity.id
_entity.type
_entity.pdbx_description
1 polymer ?
#
loop_
_entity_poly.entity_id
_entity_poly.type
_entity_poly.pdbx_seq_one_letter_code
_entity_poly.pdbx_strand_id
1 'polypeptide(L)'
;GTSIFINDAGNAIVDGDGSVYVLRESANTQATKLSCGQAVIYNNVSRTKLILGDVYNFNDLSHSGTDTEISIDGSKANFYTLGNPY
;
A
#
# COMPACT_ATOMS: atom_id res chain seq x y z
N GLY A 1 15.59 -5.66 -10.75
CA GLY A 1 14.72 -6.17 -9.68
C GLY A 1 14.55 -5.08 -8.67
N THR A 2 13.42 -5.02 -7.97
CA THR A 2 13.15 -3.98 -6.95
C THR A 2 13.02 -4.62 -5.59
N SER A 3 13.63 -4.01 -4.59
CA SER A 3 13.58 -4.46 -3.20
C SER A 3 13.39 -3.27 -2.26
N ILE A 4 12.96 -3.57 -1.03
CA ILE A 4 12.89 -2.62 0.06
C ILE A 4 13.67 -3.20 1.24
N PHE A 5 14.60 -2.41 1.77
CA PHE A 5 15.36 -2.75 2.98
C PHE A 5 14.80 -1.95 4.13
N ILE A 6 14.55 -2.60 5.26
CA ILE A 6 14.00 -1.97 6.47
C ILE A 6 14.97 -2.25 7.63
N ASN A 7 15.37 -1.21 8.35
CA ASN A 7 16.23 -1.35 9.53
C ASN A 7 15.42 -1.46 10.84
N ASP A 8 16.13 -1.63 11.95
CA ASP A 8 15.57 -1.74 13.30
C ASP A 8 14.83 -0.48 13.76
N ALA A 9 15.23 0.69 13.26
CA ALA A 9 14.54 1.97 13.48
C ALA A 9 13.29 2.15 12.59
N GLY A 10 12.93 1.14 11.78
CA GLY A 10 11.78 1.16 10.88
C GLY A 10 12.00 1.97 9.60
N ASN A 11 13.18 2.57 9.41
CA ASN A 11 13.49 3.32 8.20
C ASN A 11 13.68 2.35 7.04
N ALA A 12 13.03 2.67 5.93
CA ALA A 12 13.09 1.89 4.72
C ALA A 12 13.61 2.69 3.54
N ILE A 13 14.38 2.02 2.69
CA ILE A 13 14.89 2.55 1.43
C ILE A 13 14.56 1.60 0.29
N VAL A 14 14.13 2.14 -0.84
CA VAL A 14 13.89 1.36 -2.05
C VAL A 14 15.18 1.25 -2.86
N ASP A 15 15.48 0.04 -3.31
CA ASP A 15 16.59 -0.27 -4.21
C ASP A 15 16.09 -0.92 -5.51
N GLY A 16 16.57 -0.42 -6.66
CA GLY A 16 16.16 -0.82 -8.01
C GLY A 16 15.17 0.12 -8.71
N ASP A 17 15.00 -0.08 -10.03
CA ASP A 17 14.32 0.88 -10.92
C ASP A 17 12.78 0.77 -10.95
N GLY A 18 12.20 -0.18 -10.23
CA GLY A 18 10.74 -0.37 -10.14
C GLY A 18 10.10 0.45 -9.02
N SER A 19 8.86 0.08 -8.67
CA SER A 19 8.10 0.73 -7.58
C SER A 19 7.79 -0.25 -6.46
N VAL A 20 7.80 0.25 -5.24
CA VAL A 20 7.27 -0.43 -4.05
C VAL A 20 5.97 0.27 -3.65
N TYR A 21 4.96 -0.51 -3.31
CA TYR A 21 3.67 0.02 -2.86
C TYR A 21 3.40 -0.44 -1.43
N VAL A 22 3.30 0.51 -0.51
CA VAL A 22 2.90 0.26 0.88
C VAL A 22 1.40 0.53 0.98
N LEU A 23 0.63 -0.50 1.31
CA LEU A 23 -0.81 -0.38 1.57
C LEU A 23 -1.04 -0.34 3.08
N ARG A 24 -1.80 0.63 3.54
CA ARG A 24 -2.07 0.86 4.96
C ARG A 24 -3.52 1.28 5.19
N GLU A 25 -4.13 0.71 6.22
CA GLU A 25 -5.39 1.23 6.74
C GLU A 25 -5.18 2.62 7.36
N SER A 26 -6.00 3.60 6.97
CA SER A 26 -6.05 4.94 7.53
C SER A 26 -7.37 5.14 8.30
N ALA A 27 -7.56 6.31 8.90
CA ALA A 27 -8.83 6.68 9.52
C ALA A 27 -10.02 6.67 8.53
N ASN A 28 -9.75 6.71 7.22
CA ASN A 28 -10.77 6.68 6.17
C ASN A 28 -11.07 5.27 5.66
N THR A 29 -10.26 4.27 6.05
CA THR A 29 -10.40 2.91 5.53
C THR A 29 -11.62 2.21 6.11
N GLN A 30 -12.38 1.56 5.24
CA GLN A 30 -13.53 0.74 5.60
C GLN A 30 -13.30 -0.70 5.12
N ALA A 31 -13.09 -1.61 6.07
CA ALA A 31 -12.94 -3.04 5.81
C ALA A 31 -14.27 -3.77 6.03
N THR A 32 -14.80 -4.42 4.99
CA THR A 32 -16.07 -5.16 5.09
C THR A 32 -15.79 -6.66 5.27
N LYS A 33 -16.17 -7.17 6.46
CA LYS A 33 -16.15 -8.58 6.91
C LYS A 33 -15.09 -9.51 6.30
N LEU A 34 -13.95 -9.57 7.00
CA LEU A 34 -12.84 -10.50 6.87
C LEU A 34 -13.17 -11.92 7.40
N SER A 35 -14.34 -12.48 7.10
CA SER A 35 -14.62 -13.86 7.51
C SER A 35 -13.82 -14.83 6.64
N CYS A 36 -13.31 -15.91 7.24
CA CYS A 36 -12.53 -16.91 6.51
C CYS A 36 -13.35 -17.46 5.33
N GLY A 37 -12.74 -17.49 4.14
CA GLY A 37 -13.37 -17.99 2.92
C GLY A 37 -14.23 -16.98 2.17
N GLN A 38 -14.40 -15.74 2.67
CA GLN A 38 -15.03 -14.66 1.92
C GLN A 38 -14.00 -13.74 1.24
N ALA A 39 -14.44 -13.11 0.15
CA ALA A 39 -13.64 -12.11 -0.53
C ALA A 39 -13.42 -10.89 0.36
N VAL A 40 -12.19 -10.40 0.41
CA VAL A 40 -11.82 -9.19 1.15
C VAL A 40 -12.33 -7.96 0.40
N ILE A 41 -12.95 -7.03 1.13
CA ILE A 41 -13.39 -5.74 0.60
C ILE A 41 -12.82 -4.62 1.47
N TYR A 42 -11.88 -3.87 0.89
CA TYR A 42 -11.30 -2.65 1.45
C TYR A 42 -11.77 -1.45 0.65
N ASN A 43 -12.33 -0.45 1.31
CA ASN A 43 -12.57 0.85 0.71
C ASN A 43 -11.64 1.88 1.32
N ASN A 44 -11.07 2.75 0.47
CA ASN A 44 -10.22 3.87 0.89
C ASN A 44 -9.04 3.39 1.75
N VAL A 45 -8.31 2.40 1.23
CA VAL A 45 -7.00 2.02 1.78
C VAL A 45 -5.94 2.96 1.21
N SER A 46 -5.09 3.48 2.08
CA SER A 46 -4.01 4.37 1.69
C SER A 46 -2.94 3.54 0.98
N ARG A 47 -2.49 4.02 -0.18
CA ARG A 47 -1.43 3.42 -0.98
C ARG A 47 -0.33 4.46 -1.20
N THR A 48 0.81 4.23 -0.56
CA THR A 48 2.02 5.02 -0.78
C THR A 48 2.87 4.33 -1.85
N LYS A 49 3.14 5.02 -2.96
CA LYS A 49 4.09 4.59 -4.00
C LYS A 49 5.47 5.14 -3.66
N LEU A 50 6.46 4.24 -3.61
CA LEU A 50 7.87 4.54 -3.38
C LEU A 50 8.67 4.12 -4.62
N ILE A 51 9.59 4.98 -5.06
CA ILE A 51 10.57 4.70 -6.12
C ILE A 51 11.98 4.75 -5.54
N LEU A 52 13.00 4.48 -6.37
CA LEU A 52 14.40 4.58 -5.98
C LEU A 52 14.70 5.92 -5.28
N GLY A 53 15.27 5.83 -4.08
CA GLY A 53 15.62 7.00 -3.26
C GLY A 53 14.50 7.53 -2.36
N ASP A 54 13.24 7.08 -2.54
CA ASP A 54 12.19 7.39 -1.57
C ASP A 54 12.42 6.66 -0.25
N VAL A 55 11.95 7.30 0.82
CA VAL A 55 12.02 6.77 2.19
C VAL A 55 10.62 6.56 2.75
N TYR A 56 10.50 5.56 3.61
CA TYR A 56 9.31 5.27 4.41
C TYR A 56 9.74 4.83 5.79
N ASN A 57 9.17 5.37 6.86
CA ASN A 57 9.39 4.88 8.21
C ASN A 57 8.18 4.07 8.67
N PHE A 58 8.38 2.78 8.93
CA PHE A 58 7.29 1.86 9.33
C PHE A 58 6.84 2.02 10.78
N ASN A 59 7.58 2.76 11.61
CA ASN A 59 7.21 3.00 13.01
C ASN A 59 6.31 4.24 13.15
N ASP A 60 6.63 5.34 12.47
CA ASP A 60 5.88 6.60 12.54
C ASP A 60 5.06 6.95 11.29
N LEU A 61 5.22 6.16 10.23
CA LEU A 61 4.49 6.24 8.96
C LEU A 61 4.82 7.48 8.12
N SER A 62 5.90 8.19 8.44
CA SER A 62 6.42 9.29 7.61
C SER A 62 7.07 8.77 6.33
N HIS A 63 6.93 9.50 5.22
CA HIS A 63 7.52 9.12 3.93
C HIS A 63 7.69 10.28 2.97
N SER A 64 8.48 10.07 1.92
CA SER A 64 8.60 10.96 0.76
C SER A 64 7.77 10.53 -0.45
N GLY A 65 7.19 9.32 -0.40
CA GLY A 65 6.42 8.73 -1.50
C GLY A 65 5.10 9.44 -1.81
N THR A 66 4.50 9.07 -2.94
CA THR A 66 3.20 9.62 -3.37
C THR A 66 2.04 8.80 -2.82
N ASP A 67 1.09 9.47 -2.17
CA ASP A 67 -0.12 8.84 -1.64
C ASP A 67 -1.31 8.91 -2.60
N THR A 68 -2.13 7.86 -2.54
CA THR A 68 -3.48 7.87 -3.08
C THR A 68 -4.36 6.89 -2.30
N GLU A 69 -5.66 7.14 -2.30
CA GLU A 69 -6.64 6.24 -1.71
C GLU A 69 -7.17 5.30 -2.79
N ILE A 70 -7.14 4.00 -2.53
CA ILE A 70 -7.67 2.97 -3.44
C ILE A 70 -8.73 2.13 -2.74
N SER A 71 -9.60 1.48 -3.51
CA SER A 71 -10.47 0.42 -2.98
C SER A 71 -10.14 -0.90 -3.67
N ILE A 72 -10.25 -1.98 -2.91
CA ILE A 72 -10.02 -3.37 -3.32
C ILE A 72 -11.28 -4.16 -3.02
N ASP A 73 -11.90 -4.73 -4.04
CA ASP A 73 -13.07 -5.59 -3.92
C ASP A 73 -12.76 -6.97 -4.53
N GLY A 74 -12.37 -7.91 -3.67
CA GLY A 74 -12.01 -9.27 -4.06
C GLY A 74 -13.16 -10.09 -4.64
N SER A 75 -14.41 -9.59 -4.61
CA SER A 75 -15.57 -10.27 -5.19
C SER A 75 -15.72 -10.00 -6.69
N LYS A 76 -15.00 -9.00 -7.23
CA LYS A 76 -15.09 -8.57 -8.63
C LYS A 76 -13.93 -9.11 -9.45
N ALA A 77 -14.12 -9.24 -10.77
CA ALA A 77 -13.01 -9.57 -11.68
C ALA A 77 -11.99 -8.44 -11.83
N ASN A 78 -12.44 -7.18 -11.72
CA ASN A 78 -11.59 -6.00 -11.63
C ASN A 78 -11.55 -5.53 -10.18
N PHE A 79 -10.49 -5.89 -9.47
CA PHE A 79 -10.41 -5.72 -8.02
C PHE A 79 -10.29 -4.27 -7.58
N TYR A 80 -9.65 -3.41 -8.38
CA TYR A 80 -9.32 -2.04 -8.01
C TYR A 80 -10.28 -1.02 -8.62
N THR A 81 -10.66 0.00 -7.87
CA THR A 81 -11.54 1.09 -8.34
C THR A 81 -10.82 2.12 -9.21
N LEU A 82 -9.50 2.27 -9.07
CA LEU A 82 -8.66 2.96 -10.05
C LEU A 82 -8.27 1.96 -11.14
N GLY A 83 -8.56 2.29 -12.41
CA GLY A 83 -8.24 1.43 -13.56
C GLY A 83 -6.75 1.09 -13.69
N ASN A 84 -5.87 1.82 -13.01
CA ASN A 84 -4.50 1.41 -12.74
C ASN A 84 -4.07 1.80 -11.31
N PRO A 85 -4.00 0.85 -10.36
CA PRO A 85 -3.50 1.09 -9.01
C PRO A 85 -1.96 1.05 -8.92
N TYR A 86 -1.23 0.99 -10.05
CA TYR A 86 0.23 0.90 -10.12
C TYR A 86 0.84 2.18 -10.71
#